data_AF-A0A939JUC1-F1
#
_entry.id   AF-A0A939JUC1-F1
#
_cell.length_a   1.000
_cell.length_b   1.000
_cell.length_c   1.000
_cell.angle_alpha   90.00
_cell.angle_beta   90.00
_cell.angle_gamma   90.00
#
_symmetry.space_group_name_H-M   'P 1'
#
loop_
_entity.id
_entity.type
_entity.pdbx_description
1 polymer ?
#
loop_
_entity_poly.entity_id
_entity_poly.type
_entity_poly.pdbx_seq_one_letter_code
_entity_poly.pdbx_strand_id
1 'polypeptide(L)'
;MTSTAEQEFTVFYRAYAASLWGMILHADMAPKQSELILINTLTRAWQQRGQPPLPDQPMLSWLLGLAQEEGLPTAPLLPAVRRVS
;
A
#
# COMPACT_ATOMS: atom_id res chain seq x y z
N MET A 1 23.24 -10.96 -13.83
CA MET A 1 23.38 -11.12 -12.36
C MET A 1 22.57 -10.01 -11.73
N THR A 2 21.47 -10.32 -11.04
CA THR A 2 20.72 -9.31 -10.28
C THR A 2 21.50 -8.97 -9.00
N SER A 3 21.52 -7.69 -8.63
CA SER A 3 22.17 -7.23 -7.41
C SER A 3 21.39 -7.71 -6.16
N THR A 4 22.06 -7.79 -5.01
CA THR A 4 21.42 -8.15 -3.74
C THR A 4 20.22 -7.26 -3.43
N ALA A 5 20.31 -5.96 -3.71
CA ALA A 5 19.21 -5.02 -3.51
C ALA A 5 18.00 -5.30 -4.40
N GLU A 6 18.20 -5.74 -5.65
CA GLU A 6 17.10 -6.12 -6.54
C GLU A 6 16.40 -7.40 -6.06
N GLN A 7 17.15 -8.36 -5.51
CA GLN A 7 16.58 -9.58 -4.96
C GLN A 7 15.77 -9.31 -3.70
N GLU A 8 16.31 -8.49 -2.78
CA GLU A 8 15.59 -8.06 -1.58
C GLU A 8 14.31 -7.28 -1.93
N PHE A 9 14.39 -6.36 -2.91
CA PHE A 9 13.21 -5.65 -3.40
C PHE A 9 12.18 -6.61 -4.01
N THR A 10 12.62 -7.61 -4.77
CA THR A 10 11.72 -8.61 -5.36
C THR A 10 10.97 -9.40 -4.30
N VAL A 11 11.66 -9.78 -3.22
CA VAL A 11 11.04 -10.47 -2.07
C VAL A 11 10.03 -9.56 -1.38
N PHE A 12 10.41 -8.31 -1.09
CA PHE A 12 9.53 -7.31 -0.50
C PHE A 12 8.27 -7.06 -1.36
N TYR A 13 8.47 -6.83 -2.66
CA TYR A 13 7.39 -6.59 -3.61
C TYR A 13 6.42 -7.77 -3.66
N ARG A 14 6.93 -9.00 -3.79
CA ARG A 14 6.10 -10.22 -3.82
C ARG A 14 5.30 -10.43 -2.53
N ALA A 15 5.86 -10.07 -1.38
CA ALA A 15 5.21 -10.25 -0.10
C ALA A 15 4.01 -9.31 0.10
N TYR A 16 4.10 -8.07 -0.39
CA TYR A 16 3.15 -7.01 0.01
C TYR A 16 2.35 -6.37 -1.13
N ALA A 17 2.85 -6.35 -2.35
CA ALA A 17 2.25 -5.57 -3.44
C ALA A 17 0.80 -6.01 -3.74
N ALA A 18 0.54 -7.32 -3.83
CA ALA A 18 -0.79 -7.83 -4.14
C ALA A 18 -1.82 -7.49 -3.04
N SER A 19 -1.43 -7.66 -1.77
CA SER A 19 -2.29 -7.37 -0.62
C SER A 19 -2.60 -5.88 -0.51
N LEU A 20 -1.58 -5.03 -0.67
CA LEU A 20 -1.74 -3.59 -0.66
C LEU A 20 -2.60 -3.11 -1.85
N TRP A 21 -2.39 -3.67 -3.04
CA TRP A 21 -3.18 -3.37 -4.23
C TRP A 21 -4.66 -3.67 -4.02
N GLY A 22 -4.98 -4.86 -3.48
CA GLY A 22 -6.38 -5.22 -3.18
C GLY A 22 -7.05 -4.20 -2.27
N MET A 23 -6.35 -3.74 -1.22
CA MET A 23 -6.89 -2.74 -0.30
C MET A 23 -7.06 -1.37 -0.94
N ILE A 24 -6.12 -0.93 -1.78
CA ILE A 24 -6.24 0.34 -2.51
C ILE A 24 -7.44 0.29 -3.46
N LEU A 25 -7.66 -0.83 -4.15
CA LEU A 25 -8.80 -0.99 -5.06
C LEU A 25 -10.16 -0.92 -4.37
N HIS A 26 -10.24 -1.27 -3.08
CA HIS A 26 -11.49 -1.13 -2.32
C HIS A 26 -11.90 0.32 -2.09
N ALA A 27 -11.00 1.30 -2.26
CA ALA A 27 -11.29 2.72 -2.06
C ALA A 27 -12.16 3.37 -3.15
N ASP A 28 -12.57 2.62 -4.18
CA ASP A 28 -13.42 3.10 -5.29
C ASP A 28 -12.86 4.35 -6.00
N MET A 29 -11.54 4.37 -6.19
CA MET A 29 -10.80 5.46 -6.83
C MET A 29 -10.53 5.15 -8.31
N ALA A 30 -10.22 6.20 -9.08
CA ALA A 30 -9.80 6.03 -10.47
C ALA A 30 -8.56 5.10 -10.56
N PRO A 31 -8.51 4.12 -11.48
CA PRO A 31 -7.42 3.14 -11.54
C PRO A 31 -6.02 3.76 -11.59
N LYS A 32 -5.86 4.86 -12.33
CA LYS A 32 -4.59 5.60 -12.42
C LYS A 32 -4.15 6.19 -11.07
N GLN A 33 -5.10 6.65 -10.26
CA GLN A 33 -4.82 7.20 -8.93
C GLN A 33 -4.43 6.08 -7.96
N SER A 34 -5.16 4.95 -8.01
CA SER A 34 -4.82 3.75 -7.24
C SER A 34 -3.41 3.24 -7.55
N GLU A 35 -3.05 3.17 -8.84
CA GLU A 35 -1.73 2.74 -9.28
C GLU A 35 -0.62 3.67 -8.78
N LEU A 36 -0.85 4.98 -8.84
CA LEU A 36 0.09 5.98 -8.33
C LEU A 36 0.32 5.83 -6.81
N ILE A 37 -0.76 5.64 -6.04
CA ILE A 37 -0.68 5.41 -4.59
C ILE A 37 0.14 4.16 -4.30
N LEU A 38 -0.09 3.05 -5.02
CA LEU A 38 0.66 1.81 -4.84
C LEU A 38 2.16 2.02 -5.11
N ILE A 39 2.50 2.64 -6.26
CA ILE A 39 3.89 2.87 -6.67
C ILE A 39 4.60 3.74 -5.66
N ASN A 40 4.00 4.87 -5.26
CA ASN A 40 4.60 5.78 -4.29
C ASN A 40 4.79 5.11 -2.93
N THR A 41 3.78 4.38 -2.46
CA THR A 41 3.83 3.68 -1.17
C THR A 41 4.97 2.67 -1.13
N LEU A 42 5.08 1.79 -2.14
CA LEU A 42 6.13 0.77 -2.19
C LEU A 42 7.52 1.40 -2.38
N THR A 43 7.62 2.47 -3.17
CA THR A 43 8.88 3.21 -3.37
C THR A 43 9.36 3.83 -2.06
N ARG A 44 8.46 4.51 -1.35
CA ARG A 44 8.76 5.15 -0.07
C ARG A 44 9.11 4.13 1.01
N ALA A 45 8.34 3.05 1.09
CA ALA A 45 8.63 1.94 1.99
C ALA A 45 10.01 1.33 1.73
N TRP A 46 10.37 1.12 0.46
CA TRP A 46 11.68 0.60 0.08
C TRP A 46 12.83 1.55 0.43
N GLN A 47 12.63 2.86 0.28
CA GLN A 47 13.59 3.88 0.71
C GLN A 47 13.77 3.89 2.23
N GLN A 48 12.71 3.61 2.98
CA GLN A 48 12.71 3.57 4.45
C GLN A 48 13.02 2.18 5.04
N ARG A 49 13.44 1.19 4.25
CA ARG A 49 13.67 -0.20 4.71
C ARG A 49 14.66 -0.36 5.86
N GLY A 50 15.56 0.61 6.07
CA GLY A 50 16.49 0.66 7.21
C GLY A 50 15.89 1.23 8.50
N GLN A 51 14.67 1.76 8.43
CA GLN A 51 13.86 2.25 9.54
C GLN A 51 12.51 1.52 9.49
N PRO A 52 12.51 0.20 9.75
CA PRO A 52 11.27 -0.58 9.73
C PRO A 52 10.25 -0.01 10.72
N PRO A 53 8.95 -0.34 10.55
CA PRO A 53 7.94 0.05 11.53
C PRO A 53 8.29 -0.42 12.94
N LEU A 54 7.60 0.15 13.93
CA LEU A 54 7.74 -0.25 15.33
C LEU A 54 7.71 -1.79 15.45
N PRO A 55 8.47 -2.40 16.39
CA PRO A 55 8.63 -3.85 16.49
C PRO A 55 7.32 -4.65 16.48
N ASP A 56 6.24 -4.06 17.00
CA ASP A 56 4.93 -4.69 17.14
C ASP A 56 3.93 -4.30 16.04
N GLN A 57 4.31 -3.46 15.08
CA GLN A 57 3.44 -3.01 14.00
C GLN A 57 3.62 -3.92 12.77
N PRO A 58 2.53 -4.60 12.30
CA PRO A 58 2.59 -5.38 11.08
C PRO A 58 3.02 -4.52 9.88
N MET A 59 3.94 -5.03 9.06
CA MET A 59 4.42 -4.34 7.86
C MET A 59 3.29 -3.84 6.98
N LEU A 60 2.24 -4.65 6.79
CA LEU A 60 1.09 -4.30 5.98
C LEU A 60 0.28 -3.12 6.57
N SER A 61 0.16 -3.02 7.89
CA SER A 61 -0.48 -1.89 8.56
C SER A 61 0.34 -0.61 8.41
N TRP A 62 1.67 -0.70 8.43
CA TRP A 62 2.54 0.43 8.16
C TRP A 62 2.45 0.90 6.71
N LEU A 63 2.43 -0.03 5.75
CA LEU A 63 2.21 0.27 4.33
C LEU A 63 0.87 0.96 4.08
N LEU A 64 -0.19 0.57 4.80
CA LEU A 64 -1.48 1.27 4.73
C LEU A 64 -1.39 2.70 5.25
N GLY A 65 -0.65 2.93 6.34
CA GLY A 65 -0.38 4.28 6.83
C GLY A 65 0.33 5.14 5.79
N LEU A 66 1.37 4.60 5.13
CA LEU A 66 2.02 5.26 4.01
C LEU A 66 1.05 5.53 2.85
N ALA A 67 0.21 4.56 2.48
CA ALA A 67 -0.77 4.75 1.42
C ALA A 67 -1.78 5.86 1.73
N GLN A 68 -2.17 6.02 3.00
CA GLN A 68 -3.02 7.12 3.46
C GLN A 68 -2.33 8.48 3.31
N GLU A 69 -1.03 8.56 3.62
CA GLU A 69 -0.23 9.77 3.36
C GLU A 69 -0.11 10.08 1.86
N GLU A 70 -0.12 9.06 1.00
CA GLU A 70 -0.15 9.20 -0.46
C GLU A 70 -1.56 9.50 -1.02
N GLY A 71 -2.59 9.61 -0.16
CA GLY A 71 -3.94 10.01 -0.54
C GLY A 71 -4.97 8.89 -0.63
N LEU A 72 -4.67 7.69 -0.10
CA LEU A 72 -5.69 6.66 0.11
C LEU A 72 -6.70 7.16 1.17
N PRO A 73 -8.01 7.20 0.87
CA PRO A 73 -8.99 7.67 1.81
C PRO A 73 -9.06 6.75 3.05
N THR A 74 -9.13 7.38 4.22
CA THR A 74 -9.28 6.76 5.53
C THR A 74 -10.73 6.38 5.86
N ALA A 75 -11.68 6.72 4.98
CA ALA A 75 -13.09 6.45 5.20
C ALA A 75 -13.36 4.94 5.31
N PRO A 76 -14.29 4.51 6.19
CA PRO A 76 -14.63 3.11 6.26
C PRO A 76 -15.15 2.67 4.89
N LEU A 77 -14.67 1.53 4.42
CA LEU A 77 -15.19 0.78 3.27
C LEU A 77 -16.63 0.35 3.57
N LEU A 78 -17.54 1.29 3.72
CA LEU A 78 -18.96 1.02 3.84
C LEU A 78 -19.48 0.79 2.42
N PRO A 79 -20.19 -0.32 2.16
CA PRO A 79 -20.90 -0.44 0.91
C PRO A 79 -21.85 0.75 0.84
N ALA A 80 -21.80 1.47 -0.29
CA ALA A 80 -22.77 2.48 -0.64
C ALA A 80 -24.15 1.82 -0.74
N VAL A 81 -24.79 1.54 0.40
CA VAL A 81 -26.21 1.22 0.46
C VAL A 81 -26.91 2.54 0.20
N ARG A 82 -27.13 2.79 -1.11
CA ARG A 82 -28.07 3.80 -1.60
C ARG A 82 -29.36 3.67 -0.78
N ARG A 83 -29.58 4.60 0.14
CA ARG A 83 -30.92 4.85 0.69
C ARG A 83 -31.75 5.36 -0.48
N VAL A 84 -32.63 4.50 -0.98
CA VAL A 84 -33.75 4.92 -1.82
C VAL A 84 -34.74 5.58 -0.88
N SER A 85 -34.84 6.90 -0.99
CA SER A 85 -35.98 7.67 -0.46
C SER A 85 -37.16 7.55 -1.40
#